data_AF-A0A935CPL3-F1
#
_entry.id   AF-A0A935CPL3-F1
#
_cell.length_a   1.000
_cell.length_b   1.000
_cell.length_c   1.000
_cell.angle_alpha   90.00
_cell.angle_beta   90.00
_cell.angle_gamma   90.00
#
_symmetry.space_group_name_H-M   'P 1'
#
loop_
_entity.id
_entity.type
_entity.pdbx_description
1 polymer ?
#
loop_
_entity_poly.entity_id
_entity_poly.type
_entity_poly.pdbx_seq_one_letter_code
_entity_poly.pdbx_strand_id
1 'polypeptide(L)' 'MRLAEQELRRRLARYQLTDRLFRQKYGITLDEFEAAEVVKTLGYSFEVENDHQDWDLAVDGIRTVERQLASLRGEA' A
#
# COMPACT_ATOMS: atom_id res chain seq x y z
N MET A 1 -7.53 -13.20 -21.01
CA MET A 1 -7.65 -11.84 -20.44
C MET A 1 -8.43 -11.81 -19.12
N ARG A 2 -9.62 -12.42 -19.00
CA ARG A 2 -10.44 -12.38 -17.76
C ARG A 2 -9.74 -12.89 -16.49
N LEU A 3 -8.93 -13.95 -16.59
CA LEU A 3 -8.21 -14.51 -15.43
C LEU A 3 -7.11 -13.56 -14.91
N ALA A 4 -6.36 -12.92 -15.83
CA ALA A 4 -5.32 -11.97 -15.48
C ALA A 4 -5.90 -10.73 -14.79
N GLU A 5 -7.01 -10.19 -15.31
CA GLU A 5 -7.69 -9.07 -14.67
C GLU A 5 -8.19 -9.43 -13.26
N GLN A 6 -8.76 -10.63 -13.09
CA GLN A 6 -9.22 -11.08 -11.78
C GLN A 6 -8.07 -11.24 -10.78
N GLU A 7 -6.91 -11.73 -11.19
CA GLU A 7 -5.75 -11.80 -10.30
C GLU A 7 -5.23 -10.41 -9.93
N LEU A 8 -5.17 -9.48 -10.88
CA LEU A 8 -4.78 -8.09 -10.59
C LEU A 8 -5.77 -7.45 -9.62
N ARG A 9 -7.08 -7.64 -9.79
CA ARG A 9 -8.09 -7.15 -8.84
C ARG A 9 -7.93 -7.76 -7.44
N ARG A 10 -7.62 -9.07 -7.34
CA ARG A 10 -7.34 -9.72 -6.05
C ARG A 10 -6.10 -9.14 -5.39
N ARG A 11 -5.03 -8.90 -6.16
CA ARG A 11 -3.80 -8.29 -5.65
C ARG A 11 -4.03 -6.85 -5.19
N LEU A 12 -4.77 -6.06 -5.97
CA LEU A 12 -5.17 -4.70 -5.62
C LEU A 12 -5.93 -4.67 -4.30
N ALA A 13 -6.94 -5.54 -4.14
CA ALA A 13 -7.73 -5.63 -2.92
C ALA A 13 -6.89 -5.97 -1.68
N ARG A 14 -5.87 -6.82 -1.82
CA ARG A 14 -4.93 -7.13 -0.72
C ARG A 14 -4.14 -5.89 -0.30
N TYR A 15 -3.56 -5.17 -1.26
CA TYR A 15 -2.80 -3.96 -0.93
C TYR A 15 -3.67 -2.84 -0.34
N GLN A 16 -4.87 -2.65 -0.89
CA GLN A 16 -5.84 -1.69 -0.35
C GLN A 16 -6.28 -2.04 1.08
N LEU A 17 -6.39 -3.34 1.41
CA LEU A 17 -6.65 -3.78 2.78
C LEU A 17 -5.48 -3.44 3.70
N THR A 18 -4.24 -3.70 3.28
CA THR A 18 -3.03 -3.34 4.05
C THR A 18 -2.95 -1.84 4.32
N ASP A 19 -3.11 -0.99 3.30
CA ASP A 19 -3.14 0.46 3.45
C ASP A 19 -4.24 0.91 4.44
N ARG A 20 -5.44 0.36 4.31
CA ARG A 20 -6.54 0.66 5.23
C ARG A 20 -6.22 0.26 6.68
N LEU A 21 -5.61 -0.90 6.89
CA LEU A 21 -5.27 -1.39 8.23
C LEU A 21 -4.22 -0.50 8.90
N PHE A 22 -3.22 -0.04 8.16
CA PHE A 22 -2.21 0.86 8.71
C PHE A 22 -2.73 2.27 8.93
N ARG A 23 -3.57 2.80 8.03
CA ARG A 23 -4.30 4.06 8.29
C ARG A 23 -5.14 3.98 9.56
N GLN A 24 -5.76 2.83 9.82
CA GLN A 24 -6.51 2.60 11.05
C GLN A 24 -5.58 2.48 12.27
N LYS A 25 -4.42 1.83 12.14
CA LYS A 25 -3.44 1.67 13.23
C LYS A 25 -2.86 3.01 13.67
N TYR A 26 -2.46 3.85 12.71
CA TYR A 26 -1.74 5.10 12.98
C TYR A 26 -2.62 6.36 12.95
N GLY A 27 -3.82 6.27 12.40
CA GLY A 27 -4.76 7.40 12.31
C GLY A 27 -4.40 8.45 11.26
N ILE A 28 -3.45 8.15 10.38
CA ILE A 28 -2.90 9.05 9.36
C ILE A 28 -2.63 8.27 8.06
N THR A 29 -2.28 8.96 6.97
CA THR A 29 -1.81 8.36 5.72
C THR A 29 -0.32 7.99 5.77
N LEU A 30 0.17 7.20 4.81
CA LEU A 30 1.60 6.87 4.71
C LEU A 30 2.45 8.13 4.53
N ASP A 31 2.06 9.04 3.64
CA ASP A 31 2.79 10.28 3.39
C ASP A 31 2.89 11.14 4.66
N GLU A 32 1.81 11.22 5.46
CA GLU A 32 1.82 11.91 6.76
C GLU A 32 2.67 11.18 7.80
N PHE A 33 2.64 9.85 7.80
CA PHE A 33 3.46 9.01 8.69
C PHE A 33 4.96 9.21 8.42
N GLU A 34 5.36 9.29 7.15
CA GLU A 34 6.74 9.56 6.75
C GLU A 34 7.15 11.01 7.06
N ALA A 35 6.29 11.99 6.73
CA ALA A 35 6.55 13.40 7.00
C ALA A 35 6.70 13.70 8.49
N ALA A 36 5.98 12.98 9.36
CA ALA A 36 6.06 13.10 10.81
C ALA A 36 7.22 12.30 11.45
N GLU A 37 8.06 11.64 10.64
CA GLU A 37 9.15 10.75 11.11
C GLU A 37 8.68 9.75 12.19
N VAL A 38 7.51 9.12 12.03
CA VAL A 38 6.88 8.31 13.11
C VAL A 38 7.77 7.17 13.59
N VAL A 39 8.48 6.49 12.68
CA VAL A 39 9.46 5.44 13.02
C VAL A 39 10.48 5.94 14.06
N LYS A 40 11.06 7.11 13.80
CA LYS A 40 12.05 7.75 14.68
C LYS A 40 11.42 8.23 15.98
N THR A 41 10.24 8.83 15.90
CA THR A 41 9.48 9.29 17.08
C THR A 41 9.13 8.15 18.04
N LEU A 42 8.90 6.95 17.50
CA LEU A 42 8.66 5.72 18.26
C LEU A 42 9.95 4.92 18.54
N GLY A 43 11.11 5.55 18.36
CA GLY A 43 12.40 5.01 18.79
C GLY A 43 12.94 3.88 17.93
N TYR A 44 12.62 3.85 16.63
CA TYR A 44 13.08 2.81 15.70
C TYR A 44 12.71 1.41 16.19
N SER A 45 11.50 1.26 16.74
CA SER A 45 11.06 -0.06 17.16
C SER A 45 10.92 -0.95 15.92
N PHE A 46 11.40 -2.19 16.04
CA PHE A 46 11.33 -3.17 14.97
C PHE A 46 9.91 -3.32 14.42
N GLU A 47 8.90 -3.26 15.28
CA GLU A 47 7.48 -3.31 14.88
C GLU A 47 7.14 -2.17 13.91
N VAL A 48 7.42 -0.93 14.29
CA VAL A 48 7.05 0.26 13.50
C VAL A 48 7.85 0.35 12.21
N GLU A 49 9.10 -0.12 12.20
CA GLU A 49 9.89 -0.26 10.97
C GLU A 49 9.27 -1.29 10.02
N ASN A 50 8.85 -2.45 10.52
CA ASN A 50 8.20 -3.48 9.68
C ASN A 50 6.86 -2.97 9.16
N ASP A 51 6.06 -2.31 10.00
CA ASP A 51 4.80 -1.71 9.57
C ASP A 51 5.02 -0.69 8.45
N HIS A 52 6.05 0.16 8.55
CA HIS A 52 6.39 1.12 7.49
C HIS A 52 6.75 0.41 6.18
N GLN A 53 7.62 -0.59 6.23
CA GLN A 53 8.04 -1.33 5.03
C GLN A 53 6.87 -2.06 4.36
N ASP A 54 6.00 -2.70 5.15
CA ASP A 54 4.81 -3.38 4.63
C ASP A 54 3.79 -2.39 4.05
N TRP A 55 3.65 -1.21 4.65
CA TRP A 55 2.76 -0.17 4.18
C TRP A 55 3.24 0.47 2.89
N ASP A 56 4.53 0.82 2.81
CA ASP A 56 5.17 1.37 1.60
C ASP A 56 5.01 0.41 0.41
N LEU A 57 5.35 -0.87 0.62
CA LEU A 57 5.17 -1.91 -0.39
C LEU A 57 3.71 -2.02 -0.85
N ALA A 58 2.75 -1.86 0.06
CA ALA A 58 1.33 -1.90 -0.30
C ALA A 58 0.91 -0.69 -1.13
N VAL A 59 1.31 0.54 -0.75
CA VAL A 59 0.96 1.77 -1.49
C VAL A 59 1.57 1.75 -2.89
N ASP A 60 2.82 1.34 -3.04
CA ASP A 60 3.47 1.19 -4.35
C ASP A 60 2.87 0.03 -5.16
N GLY A 61 2.46 -1.03 -4.48
CA GLY A 61 1.71 -2.15 -5.05
C GLY A 61 0.37 -1.71 -5.65
N ILE A 62 -0.38 -0.82 -4.96
CA ILE A 62 -1.64 -0.24 -5.46
C ILE A 62 -1.38 0.51 -6.77
N ARG A 63 -0.46 1.48 -6.76
CA ARG A 63 -0.12 2.31 -7.93
C ARG A 63 0.28 1.44 -9.13
N THR A 64 1.07 0.40 -8.88
CA THR A 64 1.54 -0.51 -9.93
C THR A 64 0.42 -1.35 -10.53
N VAL A 65 -0.44 -1.94 -9.69
CA VAL A 65 -1.54 -2.78 -10.16
C VAL A 65 -2.62 -1.96 -10.86
N GLU A 66 -2.89 -0.74 -10.40
CA GLU A 66 -3.80 0.19 -11.09
C GLU A 66 -3.32 0.53 -12.50
N ARG A 67 -2.03 0.82 -12.68
CA ARG A 67 -1.44 1.01 -14.03
C ARG A 67 -1.58 -0.23 -14.89
N GLN A 68 -1.30 -1.42 -14.35
CA GLN A 68 -1.46 -2.68 -15.08
C GLN A 68 -2.91 -2.94 -15.51
N LEU A 69 -3.88 -2.62 -14.64
CA LEU A 69 -5.31 -2.73 -14.97
C LEU A 69 -5.72 -1.72 -16.05
N ALA A 70 -5.26 -0.48 -15.98
CA ALA A 70 -5.52 0.54 -17.00
C ALA A 70 -4.93 0.10 -18.37
N SER A 71 -3.69 -0.39 -18.40
CA SER A 71 -3.07 -0.89 -19.63
C SER A 71 -3.83 -2.10 -20.21
N LEU A 72 -4.33 -3.00 -19.35
CA LEU A 72 -5.11 -4.16 -19.80
C LEU A 72 -6.46 -3.75 -20.42
N ARG A 73 -7.04 -2.63 -19.99
CA ARG A 73 -8.30 -2.09 -20.49
C ARG A 73 -8.14 -1.18 -21.72
N GLY A 74 -6.91 -0.80 -22.05
CA GLY A 74 -6.64 0.21 -23.10
C GLY A 74 -6.91 1.65 -22.64
N GLU A 75 -6.86 1.89 -21.33
CA GLU A 75 -7.08 3.19 -20.69
C GLU A 75 -5.75 3.91 -20.35
N ALA A 76 -4.62 3.33 -20.72
CA ALA A 76 -3.27 3.81 -20.42
C ALA A 76 -2.66 4.67 -21.53
#